data_AF-A0ABD3N1B8-F1
#
_entry.id   AF-A0ABD3N1B8-F1
#
_cell.length_a   1.000
_cell.length_b   1.000
_cell.length_c   1.000
_cell.angle_alpha   90.00
_cell.angle_beta   90.00
_cell.angle_gamma   90.00
#
_symmetry.space_group_name_H-M   'P 1'
#
loop_
_entity.id
_entity.type
_entity.pdbx_description
1 polymer ?
#
loop_
_entity_poly.entity_id
_entity_poly.type
_entity_poly.pdbx_seq_one_letter_code
_entity_poly.pdbx_strand_id
1 'polypeptide(L)'
;MLILLRNHAVTSRVAFFVLSTTRAKSPRCTVNYFSVSSSTSSAASAEVLDNLTTGRAIPAASETATSKAADTYNIVTPTAPKLVVLPESKWRAAAHQHSHRIEALLRPGLLPSSSQPSSSPSSSLNWTPLDPNNPIYNFLIEYYGLKGTKGVRRLARWSPDPELLLATPPAAAASIESCNHDTDDSSFINNDEVIEAAMEASHGLGGILLLNATLDDLGSILHLRGSVPVPYYTNNTNMDAPKGERWRRKNRLHGVLYNPSVFYNDLRIASCETTTATDNENINNHHQDDDDRLRRTMASYQWYSSILSTTLNSEPVLHCHGLHEWAMLYHPIGSDPPPSAMYQPNLPKRVSQTIINEAVERAGIRCTHVDALRFFAPAALPLNRHVNVTRMDQLQLEQKGCVHAQMDLLKMALKLSSFVDSTLLGDVLEVALDARRLDVAASPYDASAYGLQAVPVETREGRKMYRRQQAELMNEAEPIRRRLLRAYEVFMELAFSIR
;
A
#
# COMPACT_ATOMS: atom_id res chain seq x y z
N MET A 1 -16.94 56.18 7.84
CA MET A 1 -17.92 55.75 8.86
C MET A 1 -17.18 54.68 9.68
N LEU A 2 -16.49 55.02 10.78
CA LEU A 2 -17.01 55.22 12.15
C LEU A 2 -17.57 53.89 12.71
N ILE A 3 -17.24 53.32 13.88
CA ILE A 3 -16.51 53.68 15.14
C ILE A 3 -16.30 52.33 15.92
N LEU A 4 -15.31 51.94 16.76
CA LEU A 4 -13.99 52.35 17.33
C LEU A 4 -13.10 51.04 17.40
N LEU A 5 -11.94 50.77 18.07
CA LEU A 5 -11.17 51.18 19.29
C LEU A 5 -11.83 50.79 20.66
N ARG A 6 -11.13 50.44 21.77
CA ARG A 6 -9.69 50.52 22.18
C ARG A 6 -9.39 49.64 23.44
N ASN A 7 -8.20 49.02 23.57
CA ASN A 7 -7.38 48.73 24.80
C ASN A 7 -8.00 47.97 26.04
N HIS A 8 -7.32 47.45 27.09
CA HIS A 8 -5.89 47.29 27.51
C HIS A 8 -5.74 46.18 28.61
N ALA A 9 -4.59 45.45 28.66
CA ALA A 9 -3.83 45.02 29.88
C ALA A 9 -4.47 44.04 30.94
N VAL A 10 -3.80 43.31 31.87
CA VAL A 10 -2.39 42.81 32.11
C VAL A 10 -2.37 41.72 33.24
N THR A 11 -1.31 40.89 33.32
CA THR A 11 -0.83 39.98 34.43
C THR A 11 -1.58 38.71 34.89
N SER A 12 -0.89 37.56 34.70
CA SER A 12 -0.47 36.55 35.70
C SER A 12 -1.42 35.87 36.69
N ARG A 13 -1.50 34.51 36.59
CA ARG A 13 -0.89 33.58 37.57
C ARG A 13 -0.84 32.12 37.06
N VAL A 14 -0.07 31.27 37.75
CA VAL A 14 0.20 29.85 37.40
C VAL A 14 -0.74 28.90 38.13
N ALA A 15 -1.24 27.87 37.45
CA ALA A 15 -1.73 26.63 38.04
C ALA A 15 -1.59 25.46 37.05
N PHE A 16 -1.17 24.28 37.54
CA PHE A 16 -1.26 23.01 36.80
C PHE A 16 -2.68 22.47 36.90
N PHE A 17 -3.24 21.93 35.81
CA PHE A 17 -4.07 20.71 35.88
C PHE A 17 -4.13 20.00 34.51
N VAL A 18 -4.42 18.70 34.54
CA VAL A 18 -4.45 17.79 33.37
C VAL A 18 -5.90 17.58 32.91
N LEU A 19 -6.19 17.64 31.60
CA LEU A 19 -7.09 16.71 30.89
C LEU A 19 -7.32 17.02 29.38
N SER A 20 -7.88 16.01 28.69
CA SER A 20 -8.63 16.06 27.43
C SER A 20 -7.89 16.28 26.10
N THR A 21 -7.73 15.19 25.35
CA THR A 21 -7.35 15.19 23.93
C THR A 21 -8.57 15.53 23.05
N THR A 22 -8.55 16.68 22.36
CA THR A 22 -9.61 17.06 21.43
C THR A 22 -9.56 16.23 20.14
N ARG A 23 -10.53 15.33 19.99
CA ARG A 23 -10.64 14.35 18.90
C ARG A 23 -11.05 15.01 17.57
N ALA A 24 -10.08 15.44 16.77
CA ALA A 24 -10.33 15.95 15.42
C ALA A 24 -11.03 14.88 14.55
N LYS A 25 -12.18 15.25 13.95
CA LYS A 25 -12.98 14.36 13.09
C LYS A 25 -12.45 14.37 11.66
N SER A 26 -11.99 13.23 11.15
CA SER A 26 -11.94 12.99 9.70
C SER A 26 -13.35 12.64 9.19
N PRO A 27 -13.69 12.95 7.93
CA PRO A 27 -14.99 12.58 7.36
C PRO A 27 -15.10 11.05 7.21
N ARG A 28 -16.26 10.50 7.61
CA ARG A 28 -16.57 9.08 7.40
C ARG A 28 -17.02 8.87 5.96
N CYS A 29 -16.51 7.82 5.31
CA CYS A 29 -17.18 7.26 4.14
C CYS A 29 -18.38 6.43 4.61
N THR A 30 -19.58 6.97 4.45
CA THR A 30 -20.82 6.25 4.77
C THR A 30 -21.27 5.46 3.55
N VAL A 31 -21.13 4.12 3.58
CA VAL A 31 -21.67 3.24 2.54
C VAL A 31 -23.10 2.89 2.91
N ASN A 32 -24.07 3.60 2.33
CA ASN A 32 -25.49 3.30 2.50
C ASN A 32 -25.88 2.14 1.59
N TYR A 33 -26.02 0.94 2.14
CA TYR A 33 -26.71 -0.17 1.47
C TYR A 33 -28.23 0.04 1.54
N PHE A 34 -28.90 0.09 0.38
CA PHE A 34 -30.35 -0.05 0.32
C PHE A 34 -30.71 -1.54 0.36
N SER A 35 -31.60 -1.92 1.29
CA SER A 35 -32.26 -3.22 1.24
C SER A 35 -33.38 -3.18 0.20
N VAL A 36 -33.33 -4.09 -0.78
CA VAL A 36 -34.45 -4.31 -1.70
C VAL A 36 -35.31 -5.44 -1.12
N SER A 37 -36.48 -5.09 -0.60
CA SER A 37 -37.50 -6.06 -0.18
C SER A 37 -38.20 -6.63 -1.41
N SER A 38 -38.40 -7.94 -1.43
CA SER A 38 -39.13 -8.65 -2.48
C SER A 38 -40.64 -8.46 -2.35
N SER A 39 -41.31 -8.08 -3.43
CA SER A 39 -42.76 -8.20 -3.58
C SER A 39 -43.13 -8.63 -5.00
N THR A 40 -44.23 -9.38 -5.14
CA THR A 40 -44.58 -10.10 -6.37
C THR A 40 -45.98 -9.76 -6.87
N SER A 41 -46.07 -9.20 -8.07
CA SER A 41 -47.23 -9.18 -8.97
C SER A 41 -46.72 -8.72 -10.35
N SER A 42 -47.06 -9.26 -11.54
CA SER A 42 -48.10 -10.15 -12.10
C SER A 42 -48.91 -9.42 -13.17
N ALA A 43 -49.27 -10.16 -14.24
CA ALA A 43 -49.89 -9.71 -15.49
C ALA A 43 -49.02 -8.80 -16.41
N ALA A 44 -49.23 -8.75 -17.75
CA ALA A 44 -49.71 -9.73 -18.76
C ALA A 44 -49.61 -9.05 -20.16
N SER A 45 -49.87 -9.81 -21.25
CA SER A 45 -49.96 -9.35 -22.66
C SER A 45 -48.62 -8.96 -23.31
N ALA A 46 -48.04 -9.62 -24.31
CA ALA A 46 -48.46 -10.64 -25.30
C ALA A 46 -49.24 -10.13 -26.54
N GLU A 47 -48.57 -10.14 -27.70
CA GLU A 47 -49.01 -10.59 -29.04
C GLU A 47 -47.76 -10.62 -29.99
N VAL A 48 -47.39 -11.76 -30.59
CA VAL A 48 -47.79 -12.34 -31.91
C VAL A 48 -46.99 -11.72 -33.09
N LEU A 49 -45.93 -12.39 -33.57
CA LEU A 49 -45.84 -13.29 -34.76
C LEU A 49 -45.66 -12.51 -36.10
N ASP A 50 -44.95 -12.97 -37.14
CA ASP A 50 -44.20 -14.22 -37.40
C ASP A 50 -43.18 -14.04 -38.57
N ASN A 51 -42.50 -15.13 -38.97
CA ASN A 51 -42.06 -15.55 -40.33
C ASN A 51 -40.58 -15.54 -40.78
N LEU A 52 -40.20 -16.74 -41.27
CA LEU A 52 -39.31 -17.08 -42.40
C LEU A 52 -37.77 -17.17 -42.23
N THR A 53 -37.37 -18.25 -41.57
CA THR A 53 -36.40 -19.27 -42.05
C THR A 53 -35.51 -19.00 -43.29
N THR A 54 -34.19 -19.01 -43.06
CA THR A 54 -33.20 -19.88 -43.77
C THR A 54 -31.96 -20.02 -42.86
N GLY A 55 -31.15 -21.10 -42.90
CA GLY A 55 -31.27 -22.31 -43.71
C GLY A 55 -29.94 -23.00 -44.02
N ARG A 56 -29.07 -23.27 -43.01
CA ARG A 56 -27.82 -24.01 -43.24
C ARG A 56 -27.38 -24.84 -42.03
N ALA A 57 -27.12 -26.12 -42.24
CA ALA A 57 -26.67 -27.06 -41.21
C ALA A 57 -25.14 -27.15 -41.11
N ILE A 58 -24.66 -27.57 -39.94
CA ILE A 58 -23.27 -27.95 -39.64
C ILE A 58 -23.34 -29.33 -38.96
N PRO A 59 -22.49 -30.32 -39.31
CA PRO A 59 -22.68 -31.71 -38.88
C PRO A 59 -22.32 -31.96 -37.42
N ALA A 60 -22.90 -33.01 -36.84
CA ALA A 60 -22.58 -33.47 -35.49
C ALA A 60 -21.18 -34.10 -35.42
N ALA A 61 -20.50 -33.91 -34.30
CA ALA A 61 -19.26 -34.60 -33.92
C ALA A 61 -19.46 -35.29 -32.55
N SER A 62 -18.73 -36.39 -32.33
CA SER A 62 -18.98 -37.35 -31.26
C SER A 62 -18.87 -36.81 -29.84
N GLU A 63 -19.77 -37.27 -28.96
CA GLU A 63 -19.57 -37.20 -27.51
C GLU A 63 -18.34 -38.03 -27.10
N THR A 64 -17.32 -37.38 -26.55
CA THR A 64 -16.24 -38.04 -25.81
C THR A 64 -16.29 -37.60 -24.36
N ALA A 65 -16.74 -38.48 -23.46
CA ALA A 65 -16.92 -38.18 -22.06
C ALA A 65 -15.58 -38.03 -21.31
N THR A 66 -15.05 -36.81 -21.25
CA THR A 66 -13.98 -36.45 -20.31
C THR A 66 -14.59 -36.16 -18.94
N SER A 67 -14.18 -36.91 -17.92
CA SER A 67 -14.68 -36.77 -16.54
C SER A 67 -14.50 -35.35 -16.01
N LYS A 68 -15.56 -34.79 -15.41
CA LYS A 68 -15.40 -33.66 -14.47
C LYS A 68 -14.51 -34.13 -13.33
N ALA A 69 -13.28 -33.62 -13.24
CA ALA A 69 -12.56 -33.62 -11.98
C ALA A 69 -13.41 -32.83 -10.98
N ALA A 70 -13.73 -33.42 -9.84
CA ALA A 70 -14.31 -32.66 -8.74
C ALA A 70 -13.21 -31.78 -8.15
N ASP A 71 -13.51 -30.52 -7.87
CA ASP A 71 -12.57 -29.60 -7.21
C ASP A 71 -12.28 -30.10 -5.79
N THR A 72 -11.22 -30.91 -5.65
CA THR A 72 -10.64 -31.22 -4.35
C THR A 72 -10.05 -29.94 -3.79
N TYR A 73 -10.82 -29.27 -2.92
CA TYR A 73 -10.32 -28.24 -2.03
C TYR A 73 -9.11 -28.80 -1.28
N ASN A 74 -7.91 -28.38 -1.69
CA ASN A 74 -6.68 -28.72 -1.00
C ASN A 74 -6.79 -28.13 0.42
N ILE A 75 -7.00 -29.00 1.40
CA ILE A 75 -6.91 -28.64 2.82
C ILE A 75 -5.44 -28.30 3.05
N VAL A 76 -5.12 -27.00 3.05
CA VAL A 76 -3.79 -26.50 3.39
C VAL A 76 -3.55 -26.84 4.86
N THR A 77 -2.81 -27.93 5.10
CA THR A 77 -2.39 -28.32 6.44
C THR A 77 -1.58 -27.17 7.05
N PRO A 78 -1.93 -26.66 8.23
CA PRO A 78 -1.20 -25.55 8.84
C PRO A 78 0.30 -25.83 8.92
N THR A 79 1.11 -24.97 8.31
CA THR A 79 2.56 -25.02 8.44
C THR A 79 2.93 -24.92 9.91
N ALA A 80 3.72 -25.86 10.43
CA ALA A 80 4.19 -25.83 11.81
C ALA A 80 4.82 -24.46 12.15
N PRO A 81 4.62 -23.94 13.37
CA PRO A 81 5.08 -22.60 13.72
C PRO A 81 6.60 -22.51 13.60
N LYS A 82 7.06 -21.47 12.90
CA LYS A 82 8.45 -21.33 12.47
C LYS A 82 9.06 -20.07 13.08
N LEU A 83 10.20 -20.22 13.73
CA LEU A 83 11.04 -19.11 14.17
C LEU A 83 12.18 -18.91 13.15
N VAL A 84 12.38 -17.66 12.71
CA VAL A 84 13.48 -17.25 11.84
C VAL A 84 14.26 -16.16 12.55
N VAL A 85 15.52 -16.43 12.88
CA VAL A 85 16.37 -15.48 13.61
C VAL A 85 17.23 -14.68 12.62
N LEU A 86 17.10 -13.35 12.64
CA LEU A 86 17.92 -12.44 11.85
C LEU A 86 18.95 -11.74 12.78
N PRO A 87 20.26 -12.01 12.60
CA PRO A 87 21.34 -11.29 13.28
C PRO A 87 21.29 -9.78 13.09
N GLU A 88 21.69 -9.04 14.14
CA GLU A 88 21.66 -7.58 14.17
C GLU A 88 22.41 -6.95 12.99
N SER A 89 23.60 -7.44 12.68
CA SER A 89 24.40 -6.98 11.54
C SER A 89 23.68 -7.16 10.19
N LYS A 90 22.98 -8.28 9.99
CA LYS A 90 22.25 -8.58 8.75
C LYS A 90 21.03 -7.65 8.60
N TRP A 91 20.20 -7.49 9.63
CA TRP A 91 18.98 -6.65 9.51
C TRP A 91 19.26 -5.15 9.58
N ARG A 92 20.23 -4.67 10.38
CA ARG A 92 20.60 -3.24 10.40
C ARG A 92 21.24 -2.81 9.07
N ALA A 93 22.05 -3.65 8.43
CA ALA A 93 22.61 -3.37 7.11
C ALA A 93 21.52 -3.25 6.04
N ALA A 94 20.55 -4.18 6.00
CA ALA A 94 19.42 -4.14 5.08
C ALA A 94 18.54 -2.87 5.30
N ALA A 95 18.28 -2.52 6.55
CA ALA A 95 17.52 -1.31 6.88
C ALA A 95 18.25 -0.01 6.48
N HIS A 96 19.57 0.05 6.66
CA HIS A 96 20.40 1.16 6.23
C HIS A 96 20.42 1.30 4.69
N GLN A 97 20.60 0.19 3.97
CA GLN A 97 20.58 0.15 2.51
C GLN A 97 19.23 0.61 1.95
N HIS A 98 18.12 0.14 2.52
CA HIS A 98 16.77 0.56 2.15
C HIS A 98 16.55 2.07 2.36
N SER A 99 16.87 2.57 3.55
CA SER A 99 16.73 3.98 3.90
C SER A 99 17.50 4.89 2.93
N HIS A 100 18.72 4.49 2.55
CA HIS A 100 19.50 5.18 1.51
C HIS A 100 18.92 5.07 0.09
N ARG A 101 18.35 3.93 -0.32
CA ARG A 101 17.68 3.80 -1.63
C ARG A 101 16.47 4.72 -1.72
N ILE A 102 15.62 4.73 -0.68
CA ILE A 102 14.44 5.61 -0.61
C ILE A 102 14.87 7.08 -0.60
N GLU A 103 15.95 7.44 0.09
CA GLU A 103 16.47 8.82 0.09
C GLU A 103 16.96 9.21 -1.31
N ALA A 104 17.74 8.37 -1.99
CA ALA A 104 18.21 8.61 -3.35
C ALA A 104 17.06 8.76 -4.37
N LEU A 105 16.02 7.91 -4.29
CA LEU A 105 14.83 7.99 -5.16
C LEU A 105 14.02 9.28 -4.95
N LEU A 106 13.93 9.74 -3.71
CA LEU A 106 13.15 10.93 -3.33
C LEU A 106 13.94 12.24 -3.44
N ARG A 107 15.28 12.22 -3.40
CA ARG A 107 16.16 13.40 -3.36
C ARG A 107 15.82 14.49 -4.40
N PRO A 108 15.52 14.19 -5.68
CA PRO A 108 15.15 15.23 -6.66
C PRO A 108 13.83 15.95 -6.37
N GLY A 109 12.98 15.38 -5.50
CA GLY A 109 11.72 15.98 -5.03
C GLY A 109 11.78 16.52 -3.60
N LEU A 110 12.90 16.40 -2.88
CA LEU A 110 13.05 16.93 -1.53
C LEU A 110 13.35 18.43 -1.55
N LEU A 111 12.74 19.17 -0.61
CA LEU A 111 13.11 20.56 -0.37
C LEU A 111 14.55 20.64 0.13
N PRO A 112 15.33 21.67 -0.27
CA PRO A 112 16.66 21.91 0.27
C PRO A 112 16.63 22.02 1.80
N SER A 113 17.62 21.42 2.48
CA SER A 113 17.78 21.65 3.92
C SER A 113 18.09 23.12 4.14
N SER A 114 17.22 23.83 4.84
CA SER A 114 17.53 25.17 5.32
C SER A 114 18.78 25.13 6.19
N SER A 115 19.58 26.19 6.13
CA SER A 115 20.94 26.23 6.68
C SER A 115 20.97 26.18 8.21
N GLN A 116 20.96 24.97 8.77
CA GLN A 116 21.37 24.67 10.13
C GLN A 116 22.91 24.71 10.21
N PRO A 117 23.51 25.29 11.26
CA PRO A 117 24.94 25.13 11.52
C PRO A 117 25.28 23.66 11.75
N SER A 118 26.27 23.13 11.04
CA SER A 118 26.68 21.73 11.14
C SER A 118 27.30 21.42 12.50
N SER A 119 26.54 20.79 13.39
CA SER A 119 27.02 20.28 14.67
C SER A 119 26.63 18.81 14.82
N SER A 120 27.62 17.98 15.17
CA SER A 120 27.53 16.51 15.34
C SER A 120 27.42 15.72 14.02
N PRO A 121 28.41 14.86 13.68
CA PRO A 121 28.27 13.85 12.63
C PRO A 121 27.48 12.64 13.16
N SER A 122 26.15 12.76 13.28
CA SER A 122 25.30 11.57 13.48
C SER A 122 25.01 10.89 12.14
N SER A 123 24.99 9.56 12.13
CA SER A 123 24.75 8.72 10.93
C SER A 123 23.29 8.71 10.45
N SER A 124 22.50 9.74 10.79
CA SER A 124 21.07 9.82 10.48
C SER A 124 20.79 10.72 9.28
N LEU A 125 20.20 10.18 8.23
CA LEU A 125 19.78 10.93 7.04
C LEU A 125 18.88 12.13 7.40
N ASN A 126 19.25 13.32 6.93
CA ASN A 126 18.55 14.57 7.22
C ASN A 126 17.32 14.77 6.31
N TRP A 127 16.27 14.00 6.57
CA TRP A 127 15.01 14.05 5.84
C TRP A 127 14.28 15.40 5.95
N THR A 128 14.21 16.13 4.85
CA THR A 128 13.31 17.28 4.62
C THR A 128 11.94 16.82 4.08
N PRO A 129 10.93 17.71 3.94
CA PRO A 129 9.70 17.41 3.20
C PRO A 129 9.93 17.32 1.69
N LEU A 130 9.02 16.65 0.98
CA LEU A 130 8.89 16.82 -0.48
C LEU A 130 8.39 18.23 -0.82
N ASP A 131 8.83 18.76 -1.95
CA ASP A 131 8.28 19.98 -2.55
C ASP A 131 6.86 19.71 -3.11
N PRO A 132 5.81 20.41 -2.63
CA PRO A 132 4.46 20.27 -3.17
C PRO A 132 4.30 20.80 -4.60
N ASN A 133 5.27 21.53 -5.15
CA ASN A 133 5.23 22.07 -6.51
C ASN A 133 5.89 21.18 -7.55
N ASN A 134 6.73 20.22 -7.14
CA ASN A 134 7.44 19.34 -8.06
C ASN A 134 6.47 18.29 -8.66
N PRO A 135 6.18 18.34 -9.97
CA PRO A 135 5.07 17.59 -10.56
C PRO A 135 5.31 16.07 -10.65
N ILE A 136 6.57 15.65 -10.51
CA ILE A 136 6.98 14.24 -10.45
C ILE A 136 6.75 13.66 -9.05
N TYR A 137 6.77 14.49 -7.99
CA TYR A 137 6.76 14.03 -6.59
C TYR A 137 5.53 14.48 -5.78
N ASN A 138 4.80 15.53 -6.19
CA ASN A 138 3.63 16.02 -5.44
C ASN A 138 2.50 14.98 -5.33
N PHE A 139 2.39 14.06 -6.30
CA PHE A 139 1.43 12.96 -6.29
C PHE A 139 1.54 12.06 -5.03
N LEU A 140 2.76 11.91 -4.47
CA LEU A 140 3.01 11.19 -3.21
C LEU A 140 2.37 11.89 -1.99
N ILE A 141 2.29 13.22 -2.03
CA ILE A 141 1.74 14.08 -0.99
C ILE A 141 0.20 14.13 -1.10
N GLU A 142 -0.30 14.23 -2.33
CA GLU A 142 -1.72 14.43 -2.65
C GLU A 142 -2.54 13.14 -2.61
N TYR A 143 -2.10 12.07 -3.28
CA TYR A 143 -2.85 10.82 -3.37
C TYR A 143 -2.49 9.81 -2.28
N TYR A 144 -1.22 9.76 -1.86
CA TYR A 144 -0.74 8.79 -0.86
C TYR A 144 -0.49 9.40 0.53
N GLY A 145 -0.73 10.70 0.68
CA GLY A 145 -0.74 11.38 1.98
C GLY A 145 0.62 11.49 2.67
N LEU A 146 1.73 11.38 1.93
CA LEU A 146 3.10 11.41 2.46
C LEU A 146 3.56 12.84 2.81
N LYS A 147 2.82 13.49 3.70
CA LYS A 147 2.97 14.89 4.08
C LYS A 147 4.10 15.11 5.09
N GLY A 148 4.97 16.09 4.82
CA GLY A 148 6.07 16.48 5.71
C GLY A 148 7.17 15.43 5.85
N THR A 149 8.12 15.68 6.75
CA THR A 149 9.25 14.76 7.02
C THR A 149 8.80 13.38 7.50
N LYS A 150 7.65 13.29 8.18
CA LYS A 150 7.05 12.01 8.62
C LYS A 150 6.56 11.14 7.45
N GLY A 151 6.13 11.76 6.35
CA GLY A 151 5.70 11.05 5.14
C GLY A 151 6.85 10.28 4.49
N VAL A 152 7.93 10.97 4.15
CA VAL A 152 9.12 10.36 3.52
C VAL A 152 9.80 9.35 4.44
N ARG A 153 9.92 9.65 5.75
CA ARG A 153 10.47 8.70 6.74
C ARG A 153 9.65 7.41 6.87
N ARG A 154 8.35 7.40 6.53
CA ARG A 154 7.54 6.17 6.54
C ARG A 154 7.92 5.21 5.41
N LEU A 155 8.34 5.72 4.24
CA LEU A 155 8.85 4.90 3.15
C LEU A 155 10.22 4.29 3.50
N ALA A 156 11.07 5.07 4.18
CA ALA A 156 12.43 4.67 4.55
C ALA A 156 12.54 3.69 5.73
N ARG A 157 11.43 3.40 6.43
CA ARG A 157 11.39 2.38 7.49
C ARG A 157 11.36 0.98 6.88
N TRP A 158 12.15 0.08 7.44
CA TRP A 158 12.44 -1.25 6.91
C TRP A 158 11.57 -2.37 7.50
N SER A 159 11.33 -3.38 6.70
CA SER A 159 10.56 -4.60 6.98
C SER A 159 11.27 -5.80 6.34
N PRO A 160 11.41 -6.93 7.05
CA PRO A 160 11.88 -8.17 6.46
C PRO A 160 10.82 -8.75 5.51
N ASP A 161 11.26 -9.66 4.64
CA ASP A 161 10.36 -10.44 3.80
C ASP A 161 9.55 -11.46 4.64
N PRO A 162 8.20 -11.39 4.66
CA PRO A 162 7.37 -12.36 5.36
C PRO A 162 7.46 -13.78 4.76
N GLU A 163 7.86 -13.95 3.49
CA GLU A 163 7.98 -15.26 2.85
C GLU A 163 9.06 -16.14 3.51
N LEU A 164 9.97 -15.55 4.29
CA LEU A 164 10.88 -16.26 5.19
C LEU A 164 10.15 -17.20 6.17
N LEU A 165 8.89 -16.94 6.52
CA LEU A 165 8.07 -17.79 7.39
C LEU A 165 7.50 -19.02 6.67
N LEU A 166 7.33 -18.97 5.35
CA LEU A 166 6.78 -20.05 4.52
C LEU A 166 7.88 -20.89 3.84
N ALA A 167 9.02 -20.28 3.51
CA ALA A 167 10.12 -20.94 2.85
C ALA A 167 10.60 -22.18 3.62
N THR A 168 10.68 -23.34 2.97
CA THR A 168 11.35 -24.53 3.54
C THR A 168 12.83 -24.19 3.78
N PRO A 169 13.42 -24.48 4.96
CA PRO A 169 14.85 -24.30 5.14
C PRO A 169 15.61 -25.19 4.14
N PRO A 170 16.66 -24.69 3.45
CA PRO A 170 17.50 -25.56 2.64
C PRO A 170 18.15 -26.61 3.54
N ALA A 171 18.39 -27.82 3.00
CA ALA A 171 18.71 -29.02 3.80
C ALA A 171 20.00 -28.93 4.66
N ALA A 172 20.79 -27.86 4.54
CA ALA A 172 21.97 -27.58 5.37
C ALA A 172 21.74 -26.52 6.47
N ALA A 173 20.57 -25.86 6.53
CA ALA A 173 20.28 -24.74 7.44
C ALA A 173 19.47 -25.15 8.69
N ALA A 174 19.45 -26.44 9.04
CA ALA A 174 18.80 -26.95 10.25
C ALA A 174 19.55 -26.61 11.54
N SER A 175 20.82 -26.20 11.45
CA SER A 175 21.60 -25.65 12.55
C SER A 175 21.61 -24.13 12.51
N ILE A 176 21.18 -23.49 13.61
CA ILE A 176 21.45 -22.07 13.88
C ILE A 176 22.97 -21.86 13.84
N GLU A 177 23.46 -20.95 12.98
CA GLU A 177 24.88 -20.58 12.97
C GLU A 177 25.27 -20.12 14.37
N SER A 178 26.22 -20.80 15.02
CA SER A 178 26.67 -20.44 16.36
C SER A 178 27.31 -19.04 16.34
N CYS A 179 26.66 -18.09 17.01
CA CYS A 179 27.15 -16.72 17.19
C CYS A 179 28.31 -16.68 18.18
N ASN A 180 29.42 -17.35 17.85
CA ASN A 180 30.68 -17.27 18.58
C ASN A 180 31.28 -15.88 18.37
N HIS A 181 30.87 -14.94 19.21
CA HIS A 181 31.50 -13.63 19.28
C HIS A 181 32.70 -13.72 20.22
N ASP A 182 33.91 -13.67 19.66
CA ASP A 182 35.15 -13.49 20.43
C ASP A 182 35.20 -12.07 21.02
N THR A 183 34.43 -11.86 22.09
CA THR A 183 34.41 -10.66 22.91
C THR A 183 34.34 -11.05 24.38
N ASP A 184 35.27 -10.55 25.19
CA ASP A 184 35.58 -10.99 26.56
C ASP A 184 34.58 -10.44 27.61
N ASP A 185 33.29 -10.73 27.42
CA ASP A 185 32.20 -10.43 28.38
C ASP A 185 31.31 -11.67 28.58
N SER A 186 31.28 -12.19 29.81
CA SER A 186 30.86 -13.56 30.10
C SER A 186 29.33 -13.73 30.20
N SER A 187 28.63 -13.55 29.07
CA SER A 187 27.24 -13.97 28.93
C SER A 187 27.00 -14.76 27.64
N PHE A 188 27.17 -16.09 27.74
CA PHE A 188 26.67 -17.02 26.73
C PHE A 188 25.15 -16.83 26.61
N ILE A 189 24.69 -16.28 25.48
CA ILE A 189 23.28 -16.27 25.15
C ILE A 189 22.90 -17.71 24.84
N ASN A 190 22.11 -18.34 25.71
CA ASN A 190 21.58 -19.67 25.44
C ASN A 190 20.54 -19.56 24.31
N ASN A 191 20.81 -20.18 23.16
CA ASN A 191 19.88 -20.16 22.03
C ASN A 191 18.50 -20.69 22.43
N ASP A 192 18.42 -21.68 23.32
CA ASP A 192 17.15 -22.27 23.75
C ASP A 192 16.29 -21.26 24.54
N GLU A 193 16.91 -20.43 25.40
CA GLU A 193 16.24 -19.35 26.15
C GLU A 193 15.65 -18.30 25.19
N VAL A 194 16.39 -17.95 24.13
CA VAL A 194 15.93 -17.02 23.08
C VAL A 194 14.76 -17.61 22.28
N ILE A 195 14.83 -18.90 21.95
CA ILE A 195 13.78 -19.61 21.21
C ILE A 195 12.50 -19.71 22.06
N GLU A 196 12.63 -20.10 23.33
CA GLU A 196 11.50 -20.23 24.27
C GLU A 196 10.81 -18.87 24.48
N ALA A 197 11.56 -17.82 24.81
CA ALA A 197 11.01 -16.47 25.00
C ALA A 197 10.36 -15.90 23.71
N ALA A 198 10.93 -16.19 22.53
CA ALA A 198 10.35 -15.76 21.26
C ALA A 198 9.08 -16.55 20.90
N MET A 199 9.02 -17.83 21.22
CA MET A 199 7.83 -18.67 21.01
C MET A 199 6.71 -18.27 22.00
N GLU A 200 7.02 -18.03 23.27
CA GLU A 200 6.06 -17.53 24.27
C GLU A 200 5.47 -16.18 23.85
N ALA A 201 6.32 -15.20 23.51
CA ALA A 201 5.89 -13.87 23.04
C ALA A 201 5.03 -13.91 21.77
N SER A 202 5.07 -15.01 21.01
CA SER A 202 4.26 -15.23 19.80
C SER A 202 2.97 -16.01 20.05
N HIS A 203 2.66 -16.39 21.29
CA HIS A 203 1.62 -17.38 21.64
C HIS A 203 1.78 -18.70 20.84
N GLY A 204 3.03 -19.13 20.66
CA GLY A 204 3.39 -20.34 19.91
C GLY A 204 3.32 -20.23 18.39
N LEU A 205 2.99 -19.07 17.80
CA LEU A 205 2.88 -18.89 16.35
C LEU A 205 4.22 -18.83 15.60
N GLY A 206 5.32 -18.55 16.30
CA GLY A 206 6.63 -18.24 15.72
C GLY A 206 6.68 -16.84 15.09
N GLY A 207 7.71 -16.56 14.28
CA GLY A 207 7.91 -15.27 13.65
C GLY A 207 9.36 -15.01 13.21
N ILE A 208 9.61 -13.80 12.73
CA ILE A 208 10.95 -13.31 12.37
C ILE A 208 11.51 -12.51 13.54
N LEU A 209 12.51 -13.05 14.24
CA LEU A 209 13.17 -12.39 15.37
C LEU A 209 14.32 -11.52 14.88
N LEU A 210 14.20 -10.21 15.06
CA LEU A 210 15.27 -9.26 14.85
C LEU A 210 16.09 -9.15 16.13
N LEU A 211 17.23 -9.85 16.19
CA LEU A 211 18.10 -9.85 17.38
C LEU A 211 18.57 -8.42 17.71
N ASN A 212 18.62 -8.11 19.01
CA ASN A 212 19.00 -6.81 19.56
C ASN A 212 18.19 -5.59 19.06
N ALA A 213 17.07 -5.81 18.35
CA ALA A 213 16.16 -4.73 18.00
C ALA A 213 15.50 -4.13 19.25
N THR A 214 15.42 -2.81 19.30
CA THR A 214 14.92 -2.03 20.44
C THR A 214 13.53 -1.44 20.18
N LEU A 215 12.91 -0.89 21.22
CA LEU A 215 11.67 -0.12 21.07
C LEU A 215 11.89 1.20 20.30
N ASP A 216 13.09 1.77 20.34
CA ASP A 216 13.46 2.95 19.55
C ASP A 216 13.64 2.61 18.06
N ASP A 217 14.12 1.40 17.74
CA ASP A 217 14.13 0.88 16.37
C ASP A 217 12.71 0.77 15.81
N LEU A 218 11.72 0.32 16.60
CA LEU A 218 10.29 0.35 16.23
C LEU A 218 9.71 1.77 16.08
N GLY A 219 10.28 2.77 16.76
CA GLY A 219 9.93 4.17 16.57
C GLY A 219 10.49 4.77 15.26
N SER A 220 11.67 4.34 14.84
CA SER A 220 12.52 5.10 13.91
C SER A 220 12.95 4.36 12.64
N ILE A 221 13.33 3.08 12.73
CA ILE A 221 13.99 2.31 11.66
C ILE A 221 13.06 1.23 11.08
N LEU A 222 12.23 0.58 11.90
CA LEU A 222 11.48 -0.63 11.53
C LEU A 222 10.00 -0.32 11.22
N HIS A 223 9.38 -0.90 10.19
CA HIS A 223 7.97 -0.65 9.80
C HIS A 223 7.01 -1.78 10.23
N LEU A 224 7.28 -2.39 11.37
CA LEU A 224 6.63 -3.64 11.79
C LEU A 224 5.33 -3.35 12.54
N ARG A 225 4.23 -3.99 12.12
CA ARG A 225 2.91 -3.90 12.75
C ARG A 225 2.55 -5.25 13.35
N GLY A 226 2.16 -5.28 14.61
CA GLY A 226 2.04 -6.54 15.38
C GLY A 226 3.37 -7.18 15.71
N SER A 227 4.45 -6.41 15.70
CA SER A 227 5.71 -6.85 16.28
C SER A 227 5.66 -6.80 17.80
N VAL A 228 6.14 -7.86 18.44
CA VAL A 228 6.15 -8.03 19.90
C VAL A 228 7.59 -7.96 20.43
N PRO A 229 7.88 -7.26 21.54
CA PRO A 229 9.19 -7.31 22.19
C PRO A 229 9.42 -8.70 22.79
N VAL A 230 10.61 -9.28 22.59
CA VAL A 230 10.98 -10.56 23.23
C VAL A 230 11.79 -10.27 24.50
N PRO A 231 11.24 -10.50 25.70
CA PRO A 231 11.89 -10.18 26.97
C PRO A 231 13.09 -11.10 27.26
N TYR A 232 14.03 -10.63 28.08
CA TYR A 232 15.13 -11.44 28.61
C TYR A 232 14.73 -12.07 29.96
N TYR A 233 14.78 -13.40 30.09
CA TYR A 233 14.37 -14.12 31.31
C TYR A 233 15.55 -14.64 32.15
N THR A 234 16.21 -13.74 32.89
CA THR A 234 17.26 -14.16 33.83
C THR A 234 16.70 -15.03 34.97
N ASN A 235 16.85 -16.35 34.85
CA ASN A 235 16.52 -17.33 35.91
C ASN A 235 17.23 -17.06 37.25
N ASN A 236 18.32 -16.28 37.24
CA ASN A 236 19.02 -15.85 38.44
C ASN A 236 18.45 -14.54 39.00
N THR A 237 17.38 -14.62 39.80
CA THR A 237 16.81 -13.48 40.54
C THR A 237 17.65 -13.10 41.77
N ASN A 238 18.95 -12.86 41.58
CA ASN A 238 19.85 -12.42 42.64
C ASN A 238 19.37 -11.09 43.23
N MET A 239 18.88 -11.13 44.47
CA MET A 239 18.17 -10.03 45.14
C MET A 239 19.05 -8.82 45.47
N ASP A 240 20.36 -8.93 45.27
CA ASP A 240 21.37 -7.93 45.69
C ASP A 240 21.64 -6.86 44.63
N ALA A 241 21.11 -7.00 43.41
CA ALA A 241 21.26 -6.02 42.33
C ALA A 241 20.79 -4.60 42.76
N PRO A 242 21.62 -3.54 42.66
CA PRO A 242 21.25 -2.18 43.05
C PRO A 242 19.94 -1.70 42.40
N LYS A 243 19.13 -0.92 43.13
CA LYS A 243 17.77 -0.53 42.71
C LYS A 243 17.70 0.08 41.31
N GLY A 244 18.69 0.88 40.90
CA GLY A 244 18.76 1.47 39.56
C GLY A 244 19.03 0.46 38.44
N GLU A 245 19.90 -0.53 38.68
CA GLU A 245 20.18 -1.59 37.69
C GLU A 245 19.01 -2.57 37.56
N ARG A 246 18.23 -2.78 38.62
CA ARG A 246 17.11 -3.72 38.62
C ARG A 246 16.04 -3.38 37.59
N TRP A 247 15.83 -2.08 37.30
CA TRP A 247 14.97 -1.64 36.20
C TRP A 247 15.61 -1.86 34.82
N ARG A 248 16.91 -1.55 34.67
CA ARG A 248 17.65 -1.83 33.42
C ARG A 248 17.68 -3.32 33.06
N ARG A 249 17.85 -4.23 34.04
CA ARG A 249 17.79 -5.68 33.81
C ARG A 249 16.39 -6.14 33.42
N LYS A 250 15.33 -5.64 34.09
CA LYS A 250 13.92 -5.97 33.77
C LYS A 250 13.46 -5.55 32.36
N ASN A 251 14.12 -4.59 31.73
CA ASN A 251 13.76 -4.09 30.40
C ASN A 251 14.79 -4.49 29.32
N ARG A 252 15.62 -5.53 29.56
CA ARG A 252 16.41 -6.14 28.47
C ARG A 252 15.48 -6.95 27.56
N LEU A 253 15.72 -6.85 26.26
CA LEU A 253 15.08 -7.67 25.23
C LEU A 253 16.16 -8.54 24.57
N HIS A 254 15.80 -9.74 24.10
CA HIS A 254 16.60 -10.45 23.09
C HIS A 254 16.43 -9.82 21.70
N GLY A 255 15.32 -9.10 21.48
CA GLY A 255 15.05 -8.38 20.25
C GLY A 255 13.56 -8.07 20.10
N VAL A 256 13.14 -7.94 18.85
CA VAL A 256 11.74 -7.75 18.46
C VAL A 256 11.35 -8.85 17.49
N LEU A 257 10.30 -9.60 17.82
CA LEU A 257 9.70 -10.58 16.93
C LEU A 257 8.65 -9.90 16.04
N TYR A 258 8.57 -10.33 14.79
CA TYR A 258 7.57 -9.88 13.83
C TYR A 258 6.87 -11.07 13.16
N ASN A 259 5.54 -11.09 13.22
CA ASN A 259 4.72 -12.07 12.53
C ASN A 259 3.36 -11.43 12.14
N PRO A 260 2.95 -11.44 10.85
CA PRO A 260 1.63 -10.94 10.44
C PRO A 260 0.46 -11.62 11.18
N SER A 261 0.59 -12.90 11.53
CA SER A 261 -0.46 -13.67 12.22
C SER A 261 -0.80 -13.08 13.59
N VAL A 262 0.18 -12.64 14.37
CA VAL A 262 -0.04 -12.10 15.74
C VAL A 262 -1.01 -10.92 15.69
N PHE A 263 -0.78 -9.94 14.79
CA PHE A 263 -1.64 -8.75 14.68
C PHE A 263 -3.13 -9.06 14.40
N TYR A 264 -3.42 -10.19 13.75
CA TYR A 264 -4.77 -10.55 13.32
C TYR A 264 -5.39 -11.70 14.14
N ASN A 265 -4.58 -12.52 14.82
CA ASN A 265 -5.03 -13.60 15.71
C ASN A 265 -5.21 -13.13 17.17
N ASP A 266 -4.49 -12.10 17.64
CA ASP A 266 -4.74 -11.45 18.95
C ASP A 266 -6.22 -11.04 19.09
N LEU A 267 -6.84 -10.68 17.97
CA LEU A 267 -8.26 -10.31 17.85
C LEU A 267 -9.24 -11.47 18.13
N ARG A 268 -8.77 -12.71 18.20
CA ARG A 268 -9.53 -13.91 18.61
C ARG A 268 -9.09 -14.42 19.98
N ILE A 269 -7.81 -14.29 20.33
CA ILE A 269 -7.30 -14.72 21.66
C ILE A 269 -7.90 -13.83 22.77
N ALA A 270 -7.93 -12.51 22.57
CA ALA A 270 -8.43 -11.55 23.55
C ALA A 270 -9.94 -11.70 23.87
N SER A 271 -10.73 -12.34 23.00
CA SER A 271 -12.14 -12.65 23.27
C SER A 271 -12.36 -14.02 23.94
N CYS A 272 -11.32 -14.84 24.12
CA CYS A 272 -11.39 -16.13 24.83
C CYS A 272 -10.93 -16.08 26.30
N GLU A 273 -10.04 -15.16 26.69
CA GLU A 273 -9.44 -15.15 28.04
C GLU A 273 -10.32 -14.54 29.15
N THR A 274 -11.46 -13.91 28.81
CA THR A 274 -12.15 -12.97 29.72
C THR A 274 -13.47 -13.43 30.37
N THR A 275 -13.98 -14.63 30.10
CA THR A 275 -15.36 -15.00 30.50
C THR A 275 -15.47 -16.28 31.33
N THR A 276 -16.32 -16.25 32.36
CA THR A 276 -16.85 -17.42 33.08
C THR A 276 -18.19 -17.88 32.49
N ALA A 277 -18.67 -19.07 32.88
CA ALA A 277 -19.65 -19.88 32.15
C ALA A 277 -21.13 -19.38 32.12
N THR A 278 -21.41 -18.09 32.27
CA THR A 278 -22.76 -17.50 32.25
C THR A 278 -23.13 -16.79 30.94
N ASP A 279 -22.15 -16.43 30.10
CA ASP A 279 -22.30 -15.33 29.13
C ASP A 279 -22.51 -15.80 27.67
N ASN A 280 -23.00 -17.02 27.46
CA ASN A 280 -23.02 -17.72 26.16
C ASN A 280 -23.69 -16.93 25.01
N GLU A 281 -24.74 -16.15 25.25
CA GLU A 281 -25.38 -15.33 24.21
C GLU A 281 -24.52 -14.11 23.81
N ASN A 282 -23.79 -13.50 24.76
CA ASN A 282 -22.86 -12.41 24.47
C ASN A 282 -21.62 -12.93 23.72
N ILE A 283 -21.12 -14.11 24.09
CA ILE A 283 -19.99 -14.79 23.45
C ILE A 283 -20.26 -15.04 21.96
N ASN A 284 -21.43 -15.60 21.62
CA ASN A 284 -21.82 -15.85 20.23
C ASN A 284 -21.90 -14.55 19.39
N ASN A 285 -22.45 -13.47 19.97
CA ASN A 285 -22.52 -12.18 19.29
C ASN A 285 -21.13 -11.56 19.08
N HIS A 286 -20.23 -11.62 20.08
CA HIS A 286 -18.87 -11.10 19.96
C HIS A 286 -18.03 -11.84 18.91
N HIS A 287 -18.09 -13.18 18.87
CA HIS A 287 -17.37 -13.95 17.85
C HIS A 287 -17.87 -13.65 16.43
N GLN A 288 -19.17 -13.46 16.22
CA GLN A 288 -19.72 -13.06 14.92
C GLN A 288 -19.20 -11.67 14.48
N ASP A 289 -19.13 -10.71 15.40
CA ASP A 289 -18.66 -9.34 15.11
C ASP A 289 -17.14 -9.29 14.83
N ASP A 290 -16.37 -10.14 15.53
CA ASP A 290 -14.94 -10.38 15.29
C ASP A 290 -14.71 -11.01 13.91
N ASP A 291 -15.44 -12.08 13.57
CA ASP A 291 -15.35 -12.75 12.27
C ASP A 291 -15.77 -11.84 11.11
N ASP A 292 -16.85 -11.06 11.25
CA ASP A 292 -17.22 -10.09 10.22
C ASP A 292 -16.21 -8.93 10.15
N ARG A 293 -15.54 -8.55 11.24
CA ARG A 293 -14.42 -7.59 11.20
C ARG A 293 -13.22 -8.17 10.43
N LEU A 294 -12.91 -9.44 10.61
CA LEU A 294 -11.87 -10.16 9.86
C LEU A 294 -12.25 -10.25 8.37
N ARG A 295 -13.46 -10.72 8.03
CA ARG A 295 -13.98 -10.78 6.64
C ARG A 295 -13.89 -9.42 5.93
N ARG A 296 -14.39 -8.35 6.56
CA ARG A 296 -14.32 -6.97 6.03
C ARG A 296 -12.88 -6.49 5.82
N THR A 297 -11.96 -6.92 6.67
CA THR A 297 -10.52 -6.60 6.55
C THR A 297 -9.87 -7.37 5.40
N MET A 298 -10.05 -8.69 5.37
CA MET A 298 -9.55 -9.64 4.38
C MET A 298 -9.97 -9.26 2.96
N ALA A 299 -11.27 -8.95 2.75
CA ALA A 299 -11.81 -8.54 1.46
C ALA A 299 -11.07 -7.36 0.83
N SER A 300 -10.59 -6.41 1.65
CA SER A 300 -9.83 -5.25 1.18
C SER A 300 -8.39 -5.56 0.71
N TYR A 301 -7.86 -6.75 1.03
CA TYR A 301 -6.60 -7.25 0.51
C TYR A 301 -6.82 -8.19 -0.68
N GLN A 302 -7.81 -9.08 -0.60
CA GLN A 302 -8.26 -9.92 -1.71
C GLN A 302 -8.60 -9.09 -2.96
N TRP A 303 -9.30 -7.96 -2.80
CA TRP A 303 -9.62 -7.04 -3.90
C TRP A 303 -8.38 -6.57 -4.68
N TYR A 304 -7.32 -6.17 -3.98
CA TYR A 304 -6.07 -5.74 -4.63
C TYR A 304 -5.28 -6.92 -5.21
N SER A 305 -5.28 -8.08 -4.56
CA SER A 305 -4.72 -9.32 -5.14
C SER A 305 -5.40 -9.67 -6.47
N SER A 306 -6.73 -9.58 -6.52
CA SER A 306 -7.50 -9.79 -7.75
C SER A 306 -7.15 -8.77 -8.83
N ILE A 307 -7.04 -7.47 -8.52
CA ILE A 307 -6.61 -6.46 -9.51
C ILE A 307 -5.18 -6.72 -10.02
N LEU A 308 -4.25 -7.07 -9.14
CA LEU A 308 -2.87 -7.40 -9.53
C LEU A 308 -2.85 -8.58 -10.51
N SER A 309 -3.63 -9.63 -10.22
CA SER A 309 -3.76 -10.82 -11.06
C SER A 309 -4.48 -10.56 -12.39
N THR A 310 -5.64 -9.88 -12.41
CA THR A 310 -6.35 -9.59 -13.67
C THR A 310 -5.55 -8.63 -14.55
N THR A 311 -4.90 -7.62 -13.97
CA THR A 311 -4.07 -6.68 -14.72
C THR A 311 -2.82 -7.35 -15.32
N LEU A 312 -2.21 -8.35 -14.66
CA LEU A 312 -1.12 -9.13 -15.25
C LEU A 312 -1.55 -9.89 -16.52
N ASN A 313 -2.76 -10.44 -16.50
CA ASN A 313 -3.36 -11.26 -17.57
C ASN A 313 -4.12 -10.42 -18.62
N SER A 314 -4.14 -9.09 -18.49
CA SER A 314 -4.82 -8.17 -19.41
C SER A 314 -4.06 -7.96 -20.73
N GLU A 315 -4.83 -7.66 -21.79
CA GLU A 315 -4.29 -7.17 -23.06
C GLU A 315 -3.95 -5.66 -22.96
N PRO A 316 -2.71 -5.22 -23.28
CA PRO A 316 -2.27 -3.86 -23.03
C PRO A 316 -2.82 -2.82 -24.02
N VAL A 317 -3.54 -1.81 -23.51
CA VAL A 317 -4.07 -0.69 -24.30
C VAL A 317 -2.99 0.40 -24.48
N LEU A 318 -2.08 0.15 -25.42
CA LEU A 318 -1.03 1.10 -25.83
C LEU A 318 -1.54 2.24 -26.73
N HIS A 319 -2.84 2.54 -26.77
CA HIS A 319 -3.40 3.57 -27.66
C HIS A 319 -4.32 4.57 -26.96
N CYS A 320 -4.11 4.76 -25.65
CA CYS A 320 -4.70 5.84 -24.83
C CYS A 320 -3.83 7.12 -24.82
N HIS A 321 -2.53 7.01 -25.13
CA HIS A 321 -1.61 8.14 -25.35
C HIS A 321 -1.53 9.20 -24.24
N GLY A 322 -1.78 8.85 -22.97
CA GLY A 322 -1.70 9.78 -21.84
C GLY A 322 -2.80 10.87 -21.85
N LEU A 323 -3.86 10.73 -22.66
CA LEU A 323 -4.88 11.78 -22.86
C LEU A 323 -5.80 12.01 -21.63
N HIS A 324 -5.43 11.55 -20.44
CA HIS A 324 -6.18 11.78 -19.20
C HIS A 324 -5.96 13.21 -18.66
N GLU A 325 -4.72 13.70 -18.55
CA GLU A 325 -4.41 15.11 -18.19
C GLU A 325 -4.96 16.08 -19.27
N TRP A 326 -5.09 15.60 -20.52
CA TRP A 326 -5.73 16.34 -21.62
C TRP A 326 -7.25 16.43 -21.46
N ALA A 327 -7.90 15.32 -21.11
CA ALA A 327 -9.33 15.26 -20.79
C ALA A 327 -9.69 16.04 -19.51
N MET A 328 -8.77 16.13 -18.55
CA MET A 328 -8.87 17.03 -17.41
C MET A 328 -8.90 18.49 -17.85
N LEU A 329 -7.98 18.91 -18.72
CA LEU A 329 -7.85 20.29 -19.20
C LEU A 329 -8.76 20.67 -20.38
N TYR A 330 -9.63 19.77 -20.85
CA TYR A 330 -10.53 20.02 -21.98
C TYR A 330 -11.55 21.12 -21.65
N HIS A 331 -11.61 22.17 -22.46
CA HIS A 331 -12.52 23.29 -22.24
C HIS A 331 -13.01 23.88 -23.57
N PRO A 332 -14.03 23.27 -24.22
CA PRO A 332 -14.66 23.81 -25.42
C PRO A 332 -15.48 25.07 -25.11
N ILE A 333 -15.66 25.92 -26.11
CA ILE A 333 -16.37 27.20 -25.99
C ILE A 333 -17.81 26.96 -25.52
N GLY A 334 -18.23 27.67 -24.47
CA GLY A 334 -19.58 27.56 -23.90
C GLY A 334 -19.78 26.42 -22.89
N SER A 335 -18.71 25.70 -22.51
CA SER A 335 -18.76 24.71 -21.42
C SER A 335 -18.27 25.27 -20.08
N ASP A 336 -18.68 24.63 -18.98
CA ASP A 336 -18.20 24.93 -17.63
C ASP A 336 -16.68 24.78 -17.52
N PRO A 337 -16.00 25.61 -16.70
CA PRO A 337 -14.56 25.51 -16.51
C PRO A 337 -14.19 24.15 -15.90
N PRO A 338 -13.10 23.50 -16.35
CA PRO A 338 -12.72 22.20 -15.83
C PRO A 338 -12.35 22.27 -14.35
N PRO A 339 -12.79 21.32 -13.50
CA PRO A 339 -12.42 21.27 -12.09
C PRO A 339 -10.91 21.07 -11.88
N SER A 340 -10.19 20.66 -12.94
CA SER A 340 -8.75 20.45 -12.91
C SER A 340 -7.92 21.73 -12.86
N ALA A 341 -8.52 22.93 -12.99
CA ALA A 341 -7.79 24.19 -12.94
C ALA A 341 -7.06 24.44 -11.60
N MET A 342 -7.36 23.66 -10.55
CA MET A 342 -6.64 23.66 -9.27
C MET A 342 -5.51 22.60 -9.17
N TYR A 343 -5.38 21.69 -10.14
CA TYR A 343 -4.27 20.73 -10.19
C TYR A 343 -3.12 21.31 -11.03
N GLN A 344 -1.88 21.14 -10.54
CA GLN A 344 -0.68 21.72 -11.14
C GLN A 344 -0.81 23.23 -11.50
N PRO A 345 -1.37 24.10 -10.63
CA PRO A 345 -1.69 25.49 -10.97
C PRO A 345 -0.44 26.36 -11.24
N ASN A 346 0.74 25.86 -10.84
CA ASN A 346 2.02 26.54 -10.97
C ASN A 346 2.81 26.09 -12.22
N LEU A 347 2.31 25.12 -13.00
CA LEU A 347 2.92 24.72 -14.27
C LEU A 347 2.35 25.54 -15.44
N PRO A 348 3.19 26.16 -16.29
CA PRO A 348 2.73 26.74 -17.54
C PRO A 348 2.28 25.65 -18.53
N LYS A 349 1.38 25.98 -19.47
CA LYS A 349 0.99 25.08 -20.56
C LYS A 349 1.99 25.20 -21.72
N ARG A 350 2.48 24.07 -22.24
CA ARG A 350 3.35 24.03 -23.44
C ARG A 350 2.58 24.13 -24.77
N VAL A 351 1.26 24.07 -24.72
CA VAL A 351 0.35 24.14 -25.88
C VAL A 351 -0.87 25.02 -25.59
N SER A 352 -1.48 25.57 -26.64
CA SER A 352 -2.69 26.40 -26.51
C SER A 352 -3.92 25.56 -26.17
N GLN A 353 -4.96 26.21 -25.63
CA GLN A 353 -6.24 25.54 -25.33
C GLN A 353 -6.89 24.93 -26.59
N THR A 354 -6.71 25.56 -27.75
CA THR A 354 -7.13 25.01 -29.04
C THR A 354 -6.48 23.64 -29.32
N ILE A 355 -5.16 23.52 -29.11
CA ILE A 355 -4.43 22.25 -29.31
C ILE A 355 -4.87 21.19 -28.29
N ILE A 356 -5.16 21.58 -27.04
CA ILE A 356 -5.72 20.65 -26.04
C ILE A 356 -7.07 20.10 -26.49
N ASN A 357 -7.98 20.99 -26.90
CA ASN A 357 -9.31 20.61 -27.36
C ASN A 357 -9.25 19.74 -28.62
N GLU A 358 -8.51 20.16 -29.64
CA GLU A 358 -8.31 19.39 -30.88
C GLU A 358 -7.70 18.00 -30.65
N ALA A 359 -6.80 17.84 -29.68
CA ALA A 359 -6.20 16.55 -29.36
C ALA A 359 -7.21 15.58 -28.72
N VAL A 360 -8.05 16.07 -27.81
CA VAL A 360 -9.12 15.29 -27.18
C VAL A 360 -10.20 14.92 -28.21
N GLU A 361 -10.66 15.89 -29.00
CA GLU A 361 -11.70 15.71 -30.02
C GLU A 361 -11.28 14.74 -31.15
N ARG A 362 -10.06 14.87 -31.70
CA ARG A 362 -9.62 14.07 -32.86
C ARG A 362 -9.19 12.65 -32.50
N ALA A 363 -8.67 12.42 -31.29
CA ALA A 363 -8.21 11.09 -30.87
C ALA A 363 -9.31 10.25 -30.21
N GLY A 364 -10.22 10.91 -29.48
CA GLY A 364 -11.12 10.26 -28.53
C GLY A 364 -10.37 9.72 -27.31
N ILE A 365 -11.00 9.76 -26.14
CA ILE A 365 -10.38 9.27 -24.91
C ILE A 365 -10.66 7.77 -24.78
N ARG A 366 -9.67 7.02 -24.29
CA ARG A 366 -9.74 5.56 -24.11
C ARG A 366 -9.22 5.15 -22.74
N CYS A 367 -9.56 5.95 -21.74
CA CYS A 367 -9.15 5.71 -20.36
C CYS A 367 -10.05 4.64 -19.74
N THR A 368 -9.43 3.57 -19.24
CA THR A 368 -10.10 2.48 -18.54
C THR A 368 -9.87 2.52 -17.02
N HIS A 369 -8.96 3.36 -16.53
CA HIS A 369 -8.60 3.45 -15.11
C HIS A 369 -9.61 4.34 -14.36
N VAL A 370 -10.50 3.70 -13.60
CA VAL A 370 -11.64 4.32 -12.91
C VAL A 370 -11.29 5.55 -12.08
N ASP A 371 -10.15 5.54 -11.38
CA ASP A 371 -9.74 6.62 -10.48
C ASP A 371 -9.34 7.92 -11.22
N ALA A 372 -9.19 7.89 -12.55
CA ALA A 372 -8.90 9.06 -13.39
C ALA A 372 -10.16 9.80 -13.89
N LEU A 373 -11.28 9.10 -14.12
CA LEU A 373 -12.49 9.69 -14.74
C LEU A 373 -13.08 10.82 -13.89
N ARG A 374 -12.97 10.72 -12.55
CA ARG A 374 -13.43 11.74 -11.59
C ARG A 374 -12.75 13.10 -11.69
N PHE A 375 -11.67 13.21 -12.46
CA PHE A 375 -10.94 14.47 -12.69
C PHE A 375 -11.23 15.10 -14.05
N PHE A 376 -11.83 14.36 -14.99
CA PHE A 376 -12.09 14.83 -16.34
C PHE A 376 -12.99 16.08 -16.32
N ALA A 377 -12.80 16.97 -17.30
CA ALA A 377 -13.76 18.04 -17.55
C ALA A 377 -15.16 17.43 -17.80
N PRO A 378 -16.25 18.06 -17.35
CA PRO A 378 -17.61 17.57 -17.61
C PRO A 378 -17.89 17.32 -19.10
N ALA A 379 -17.36 18.18 -19.98
CA ALA A 379 -17.46 18.05 -21.43
C ALA A 379 -16.59 16.92 -22.04
N ALA A 380 -15.58 16.42 -21.32
CA ALA A 380 -14.69 15.34 -21.79
C ALA A 380 -15.23 13.94 -21.47
N LEU A 381 -16.04 13.78 -20.41
CA LEU A 381 -16.59 12.48 -20.02
C LEU A 381 -17.33 11.74 -21.16
N PRO A 382 -18.20 12.39 -21.96
CA PRO A 382 -18.86 11.75 -23.12
C PRO A 382 -17.91 11.36 -24.25
N LEU A 383 -16.68 11.90 -24.28
CA LEU A 383 -15.66 11.61 -25.30
C LEU A 383 -14.77 10.42 -24.90
N ASN A 384 -14.97 9.83 -23.71
CA ASN A 384 -14.31 8.59 -23.32
C ASN A 384 -15.09 7.37 -23.83
N ARG A 385 -14.38 6.42 -24.45
CA ARG A 385 -14.99 5.15 -24.91
C ARG A 385 -15.60 4.32 -23.77
N HIS A 386 -15.24 4.62 -22.53
CA HIS A 386 -15.73 3.97 -21.32
C HIS A 386 -16.33 5.03 -20.37
N VAL A 387 -17.50 5.60 -20.70
CA VAL A 387 -18.10 6.71 -19.91
C VAL A 387 -18.51 6.26 -18.51
N ASN A 388 -19.06 5.05 -18.38
CA ASN A 388 -19.77 4.59 -17.18
C ASN A 388 -18.95 3.62 -16.30
N VAL A 389 -17.62 3.75 -16.26
CA VAL A 389 -16.76 2.83 -15.46
C VAL A 389 -17.00 3.05 -13.97
N THR A 390 -17.45 2.00 -13.28
CA THR A 390 -17.57 1.93 -11.82
C THR A 390 -16.32 1.30 -11.18
N ARG A 391 -16.25 1.28 -9.84
CA ARG A 391 -15.17 0.57 -9.14
C ARG A 391 -15.17 -0.94 -9.44
N MET A 392 -16.33 -1.55 -9.65
CA MET A 392 -16.42 -2.99 -9.90
C MET A 392 -15.78 -3.39 -11.23
N ASP A 393 -15.91 -2.53 -12.24
CA ASP A 393 -15.38 -2.74 -13.59
C ASP A 393 -13.83 -2.66 -13.62
N GLN A 394 -13.17 -2.18 -12.56
CA GLN A 394 -11.71 -2.14 -12.48
C GLN A 394 -11.08 -3.52 -12.68
N LEU A 395 -11.73 -4.60 -12.22
CA LEU A 395 -11.25 -5.98 -12.43
C LEU A 395 -11.25 -6.42 -13.90
N GLN A 396 -12.10 -5.82 -14.74
CA GLN A 396 -12.26 -6.15 -16.17
C GLN A 396 -11.55 -5.17 -17.10
N LEU A 397 -11.36 -3.92 -16.66
CA LEU A 397 -10.92 -2.80 -17.50
C LEU A 397 -9.54 -2.24 -17.13
N GLU A 398 -9.02 -2.48 -15.92
CA GLU A 398 -7.62 -2.14 -15.64
C GLU A 398 -6.68 -3.05 -16.45
N GLN A 399 -5.63 -2.45 -17.01
CA GLN A 399 -4.74 -3.13 -17.95
C GLN A 399 -3.30 -2.64 -17.85
N LYS A 400 -2.35 -3.55 -18.10
CA LYS A 400 -0.91 -3.35 -17.77
C LYS A 400 -0.18 -2.30 -18.61
N GLY A 401 -0.74 -1.85 -19.72
CA GLY A 401 -0.23 -0.68 -20.44
C GLY A 401 -0.57 0.66 -19.76
N CYS A 402 -1.43 0.70 -18.75
CA CYS A 402 -1.83 1.98 -18.12
C CYS A 402 -0.75 2.49 -17.14
N VAL A 403 -0.19 3.68 -17.39
CA VAL A 403 0.77 4.32 -16.46
C VAL A 403 0.20 4.48 -15.05
N HIS A 404 -1.10 4.79 -14.95
CA HIS A 404 -1.81 4.90 -13.68
C HIS A 404 -1.92 3.57 -12.93
N ALA A 405 -2.10 2.44 -13.63
CA ALA A 405 -2.08 1.13 -13.00
C ALA A 405 -0.69 0.81 -12.41
N GLN A 406 0.39 1.31 -13.02
CA GLN A 406 1.75 1.16 -12.49
C GLN A 406 2.02 2.09 -11.30
N MET A 407 1.52 3.33 -11.31
CA MET A 407 1.53 4.21 -10.12
C MET A 407 0.76 3.58 -8.95
N ASP A 408 -0.40 2.98 -9.23
CA ASP A 408 -1.25 2.31 -8.23
C ASP A 408 -0.59 1.08 -7.58
N LEU A 409 0.52 0.55 -8.11
CA LEU A 409 1.34 -0.43 -7.37
C LEU A 409 1.81 0.14 -6.02
N LEU A 410 2.15 1.43 -5.94
CA LEU A 410 2.56 2.07 -4.69
C LEU A 410 1.41 2.25 -3.71
N LYS A 411 0.19 2.49 -4.18
CA LYS A 411 -1.04 2.47 -3.37
C LYS A 411 -1.30 1.10 -2.77
N MET A 412 -1.10 0.03 -3.54
CA MET A 412 -1.23 -1.36 -3.09
C MET A 412 -0.11 -1.72 -2.10
N ALA A 413 1.15 -1.43 -2.40
CA ALA A 413 2.25 -1.63 -1.47
C ALA A 413 2.11 -0.80 -0.17
N LEU A 414 1.58 0.44 -0.22
CA LEU A 414 1.32 1.25 0.97
C LEU A 414 0.11 0.81 1.80
N LYS A 415 -0.85 0.10 1.19
CA LYS A 415 -1.94 -0.62 1.88
C LYS A 415 -1.40 -1.83 2.63
N LEU A 416 -0.42 -2.53 2.07
CA LEU A 416 0.21 -3.71 2.68
C LEU A 416 1.39 -3.37 3.61
N SER A 417 1.94 -2.15 3.50
CA SER A 417 3.27 -1.67 3.93
C SER A 417 4.04 -2.41 5.03
N SER A 418 3.42 -2.69 6.18
CA SER A 418 4.06 -3.41 7.29
C SER A 418 4.20 -4.92 7.06
N PHE A 419 3.78 -5.40 5.90
CA PHE A 419 3.71 -6.80 5.45
C PHE A 419 4.22 -6.95 4.01
N VAL A 420 5.08 -6.04 3.56
CA VAL A 420 5.80 -6.06 2.28
C VAL A 420 7.29 -5.99 2.57
N ASP A 421 8.10 -6.78 1.84
CA ASP A 421 9.56 -6.62 1.80
C ASP A 421 9.93 -5.18 1.38
N SER A 422 10.84 -4.57 2.13
CA SER A 422 11.29 -3.21 1.86
C SER A 422 12.02 -3.06 0.51
N THR A 423 12.67 -4.10 0.01
CA THR A 423 13.30 -4.08 -1.34
C THR A 423 12.23 -3.88 -2.41
N LEU A 424 11.15 -4.67 -2.35
CA LEU A 424 9.95 -4.54 -3.19
C LEU A 424 9.27 -3.19 -3.03
N LEU A 425 9.19 -2.62 -1.82
CA LEU A 425 8.66 -1.26 -1.63
C LEU A 425 9.51 -0.21 -2.37
N GLY A 426 10.84 -0.38 -2.40
CA GLY A 426 11.74 0.44 -3.21
C GLY A 426 11.51 0.28 -4.71
N ASP A 427 11.41 -0.96 -5.19
CA ASP A 427 11.14 -1.28 -6.61
C ASP A 427 9.80 -0.68 -7.08
N VAL A 428 8.78 -0.78 -6.24
CA VAL A 428 7.43 -0.23 -6.49
C VAL A 428 7.42 1.30 -6.47
N LEU A 429 8.21 1.94 -5.59
CA LEU A 429 8.36 3.40 -5.57
C LEU A 429 9.05 3.92 -6.84
N GLU A 430 10.07 3.21 -7.32
CA GLU A 430 10.82 3.54 -8.53
C GLU A 430 9.90 3.50 -9.77
N VAL A 431 9.18 2.38 -9.98
CA VAL A 431 8.15 2.26 -11.04
C VAL A 431 7.07 3.35 -10.93
N ALA A 432 6.61 3.69 -9.73
CA ALA A 432 5.59 4.74 -9.57
C ALA A 432 6.12 6.15 -9.92
N LEU A 433 7.41 6.42 -9.67
CA LEU A 433 8.06 7.66 -10.07
C LEU A 433 8.24 7.73 -11.59
N ASP A 434 8.69 6.66 -12.24
CA ASP A 434 8.87 6.63 -13.70
C ASP A 434 7.54 6.65 -14.47
N ALA A 435 6.51 6.01 -13.92
CA ALA A 435 5.14 6.15 -14.41
C ALA A 435 4.65 7.60 -14.34
N ARG A 436 4.88 8.32 -13.23
CA ARG A 436 4.51 9.75 -13.13
C ARG A 436 5.39 10.65 -14.00
N ARG A 437 6.67 10.32 -14.22
CA ARG A 437 7.53 11.03 -15.20
C ARG A 437 6.96 10.94 -16.61
N LEU A 438 6.60 9.75 -17.08
CA LEU A 438 5.99 9.55 -18.39
C LEU A 438 4.62 10.25 -18.52
N ASP A 439 3.82 10.21 -17.47
CA ASP A 439 2.50 10.84 -17.41
C ASP A 439 2.57 12.38 -17.48
N VAL A 440 3.41 13.01 -16.64
CA VAL A 440 3.64 14.48 -16.70
C VAL A 440 4.28 14.88 -18.02
N ALA A 441 5.25 14.12 -18.54
CA ALA A 441 5.91 14.44 -19.81
C ALA A 441 4.91 14.41 -20.98
N ALA A 442 3.92 13.51 -20.96
CA ALA A 442 2.88 13.42 -21.98
C ALA A 442 1.77 14.48 -21.84
N SER A 443 1.71 15.22 -20.74
CA SER A 443 0.64 16.18 -20.45
C SER A 443 0.70 17.46 -21.34
N PRO A 444 -0.32 18.33 -21.26
CA PRO A 444 -0.29 19.68 -21.84
C PRO A 444 0.60 20.69 -21.11
N TYR A 445 1.22 20.32 -19.97
CA TYR A 445 2.06 21.20 -19.17
C TYR A 445 3.51 21.22 -19.65
N ASP A 446 4.22 22.31 -19.34
CA ASP A 446 5.67 22.40 -19.44
C ASP A 446 6.29 22.10 -18.06
N ALA A 447 7.11 21.04 -18.00
CA ALA A 447 7.86 20.62 -16.83
C ALA A 447 9.38 20.74 -17.03
N SER A 448 9.84 21.45 -18.07
CA SER A 448 11.26 21.64 -18.41
C SER A 448 12.07 22.29 -17.28
N ALA A 449 11.45 23.17 -16.49
CA ALA A 449 12.02 23.77 -15.28
C ALA A 449 12.37 22.73 -14.18
N TYR A 450 11.73 21.56 -14.20
CA TYR A 450 12.03 20.41 -13.34
C TYR A 450 12.90 19.35 -14.06
N GLY A 451 13.52 19.71 -15.19
CA GLY A 451 14.38 18.83 -15.99
C GLY A 451 13.64 17.83 -16.88
N LEU A 452 12.30 17.83 -16.89
CA LEU A 452 11.50 16.85 -17.61
C LEU A 452 11.16 17.35 -19.03
N GLN A 453 11.61 16.60 -20.04
CA GLN A 453 11.32 16.89 -21.45
C GLN A 453 9.94 16.37 -21.85
N ALA A 454 9.23 17.14 -22.69
CA ALA A 454 7.88 16.79 -23.11
C ALA A 454 7.83 15.63 -24.13
N VAL A 455 6.79 14.81 -24.04
CA VAL A 455 6.39 13.80 -25.01
C VAL A 455 5.17 14.35 -25.76
N PRO A 456 5.33 14.92 -26.98
CA PRO A 456 4.28 15.71 -27.64
C PRO A 456 3.19 14.82 -28.29
N VAL A 457 2.32 14.22 -27.46
CA VAL A 457 1.26 13.28 -27.88
C VAL A 457 0.15 13.90 -28.73
N GLU A 458 0.12 15.22 -28.90
CA GLU A 458 -0.65 15.89 -29.96
C GLU A 458 -0.11 15.56 -31.37
N THR A 459 1.18 15.24 -31.49
CA THR A 459 1.83 14.88 -32.77
C THR A 459 1.82 13.36 -33.03
N ARG A 460 1.89 12.96 -34.31
CA ARG A 460 1.96 11.53 -34.68
C ARG A 460 3.22 10.84 -34.14
N GLU A 461 4.35 11.55 -34.14
CA GLU A 461 5.65 10.99 -33.72
C GLU A 461 5.79 10.95 -32.20
N GLY A 462 5.27 11.96 -31.47
CA GLY A 462 5.13 11.88 -30.01
C GLY A 462 4.22 10.73 -29.57
N ARG A 463 3.14 10.42 -30.30
CA ARG A 463 2.33 9.20 -30.08
C ARG A 463 3.06 7.89 -30.39
N LYS A 464 4.16 7.89 -31.15
CA LYS A 464 5.05 6.71 -31.25
C LYS A 464 6.00 6.65 -30.07
N MET A 465 6.60 7.78 -29.68
CA MET A 465 7.52 7.88 -28.55
C MET A 465 6.85 7.46 -27.23
N TYR A 466 5.66 8.00 -26.94
CA TYR A 466 4.85 7.60 -25.78
C TYR A 466 4.57 6.09 -25.79
N ARG A 467 4.20 5.50 -26.93
CA ARG A 467 3.91 4.07 -27.02
C ARG A 467 5.12 3.18 -26.74
N ARG A 468 6.32 3.63 -27.12
CA ARG A 468 7.56 2.93 -26.81
C ARG A 468 7.81 2.97 -25.30
N GLN A 469 7.80 4.17 -24.70
CA GLN A 469 8.02 4.37 -23.25
C GLN A 469 6.95 3.70 -22.39
N GLN A 470 5.69 3.68 -22.85
CA GLN A 470 4.57 2.98 -22.21
C GLN A 470 4.77 1.45 -22.22
N ALA A 471 5.38 0.90 -23.27
CA ALA A 471 5.70 -0.53 -23.36
C ALA A 471 6.99 -0.89 -22.58
N GLU A 472 7.99 -0.01 -22.60
CA GLU A 472 9.22 -0.12 -21.79
C GLU A 472 8.85 -0.20 -20.29
N LEU A 473 8.14 0.80 -19.77
CA LEU A 473 7.62 0.85 -18.39
C LEU A 473 6.71 -0.35 -18.03
N MET A 474 5.85 -0.80 -18.96
CA MET A 474 4.99 -1.97 -18.74
C MET A 474 5.81 -3.25 -18.50
N ASN A 475 6.87 -3.45 -19.28
CA ASN A 475 7.72 -4.63 -19.19
C ASN A 475 8.56 -4.61 -17.90
N GLU A 476 9.07 -3.43 -17.52
CA GLU A 476 9.81 -3.20 -16.26
C GLU A 476 8.92 -3.43 -15.02
N ALA A 477 7.66 -2.97 -15.08
CA ALA A 477 6.71 -3.10 -13.99
C ALA A 477 6.10 -4.51 -13.85
N GLU A 478 6.10 -5.37 -14.89
CA GLU A 478 5.48 -6.70 -14.81
C GLU A 478 6.10 -7.63 -13.74
N PRO A 479 7.43 -7.84 -13.64
CA PRO A 479 8.02 -8.67 -12.58
C PRO A 479 7.79 -8.09 -11.18
N ILE A 480 7.73 -6.76 -11.06
CA ILE A 480 7.45 -6.06 -9.79
C ILE A 480 5.99 -6.26 -9.38
N ARG A 481 5.05 -6.20 -10.34
CA ARG A 481 3.63 -6.54 -10.13
C ARG A 481 3.44 -8.01 -9.73
N ARG A 482 4.22 -8.95 -10.31
CA ARG A 482 4.23 -10.36 -9.92
C ARG A 482 4.73 -10.57 -8.48
N ARG A 483 5.82 -9.90 -8.08
CA ARG A 483 6.31 -9.92 -6.68
C ARG A 483 5.31 -9.28 -5.70
N LEU A 484 4.62 -8.21 -6.09
CA LEU A 484 3.58 -7.61 -5.24
C LEU A 484 2.34 -8.50 -5.12
N LEU A 485 1.93 -9.20 -6.18
CA LEU A 485 0.90 -10.24 -6.09
C LEU A 485 1.31 -11.33 -5.09
N ARG A 486 2.53 -11.85 -5.20
CA ARG A 486 3.06 -12.85 -4.26
C ARG A 486 3.07 -12.34 -2.81
N ALA A 487 3.48 -11.09 -2.57
CA ALA A 487 3.43 -10.50 -1.23
C ALA A 487 2.00 -10.42 -0.67
N TYR A 488 1.00 -10.15 -1.52
CA TYR A 488 -0.42 -10.19 -1.12
C TYR A 488 -0.89 -11.63 -0.80
N GLU A 489 -0.47 -12.63 -1.56
CA GLU A 489 -0.75 -14.05 -1.29
C GLU A 489 -0.11 -14.51 0.04
N VAL A 490 1.19 -14.28 0.21
CA VAL A 490 1.96 -14.61 1.43
C VAL A 490 1.36 -13.93 2.66
N PHE A 491 0.99 -12.65 2.56
CA PHE A 491 0.31 -11.97 3.65
C PHE A 491 -1.07 -12.57 3.95
N MET A 492 -1.87 -12.89 2.93
CA MET A 492 -3.18 -13.53 3.11
C MET A 492 -3.05 -14.90 3.79
N GLU A 493 -2.06 -15.69 3.38
CA GLU A 493 -1.74 -16.99 3.95
C GLU A 493 -1.33 -16.87 5.43
N LEU A 494 -0.42 -15.95 5.77
CA LEU A 494 0.07 -15.75 7.14
C LEU A 494 -0.96 -15.09 8.07
N ALA A 495 -1.73 -14.12 7.58
CA ALA A 495 -2.62 -13.31 8.41
C ALA A 495 -4.03 -13.87 8.60
N PHE A 496 -4.50 -14.74 7.70
CA PHE A 496 -5.90 -15.21 7.70
C PHE A 496 -6.09 -16.72 7.52
N SER A 497 -5.04 -17.52 7.26
CA SER A 497 -5.19 -18.98 7.40
C SER A 497 -5.42 -19.33 8.86
N ILE A 498 -6.50 -20.05 9.12
CA ILE A 498 -6.82 -20.52 10.47
C ILE A 498 -5.73 -21.53 10.88
N ARG A 499 -5.00 -21.19 11.94
CA ARG A 499 -4.13 -22.10 12.70
C ARG A 499 -4.85 -22.53 13.97
#